data_AF-A0A3N1H1I3-F1
#
_entry.id   AF-A0A3N1H1I3-F1
#
_cell.length_a   1.000
_cell.length_b   1.000
_cell.length_c   1.000
_cell.angle_alpha   90.00
_cell.angle_beta   90.00
_cell.angle_gamma   90.00
#
_symmetry.space_group_name_H-M   'P 1'
#
loop_
_entity.id
_entity.type
_entity.pdbx_description
1 polymer ?
#
loop_
_entity_poly.entity_id
_entity_poly.type
_entity_poly.pdbx_seq_one_letter_code
_entity_poly.pdbx_strand_id
1 'polypeptide(L)' 'MALRRLVALVLAGREPAEALPTDQRAQLVDGLVRGGLTDTEIAERLHMTTYTAARIRERLQLHPNATHDWRTAG' A
#
# COMPACT_ATOMS: atom_id res chain seq x y z
N MET A 1 11.94 17.51 -7.00
CA MET A 1 10.54 17.98 -7.21
C MET A 1 9.63 16.92 -7.84
N ALA A 2 10.11 16.08 -8.78
CA ALA A 2 9.26 15.10 -9.48
C ALA A 2 8.70 13.96 -8.60
N LEU A 3 9.52 13.36 -7.73
CA LEU A 3 9.14 12.17 -6.97
C LEU A 3 7.98 12.42 -5.98
N ARG A 4 7.98 13.57 -5.29
CA ARG A 4 6.92 13.94 -4.34
C ARG A 4 5.56 14.11 -5.02
N ARG A 5 5.56 14.61 -6.25
CA ARG A 5 4.35 14.72 -7.08
C ARG A 5 3.86 13.36 -7.54
N LEU A 6 4.78 12.47 -7.94
CA LEU A 6 4.43 11.12 -8.35
C LEU A 6 3.83 10.31 -7.19
N VAL A 7 4.38 10.43 -5.98
CA VAL A 7 3.81 9.83 -4.77
C VAL A 7 2.38 10.33 -4.52
N ALA A 8 2.13 11.64 -4.65
CA ALA A 8 0.79 12.20 -4.49
C ALA A 8 -0.19 11.68 -5.55
N LEU A 9 0.25 11.49 -6.80
CA LEU A 9 -0.58 10.91 -7.87
C LEU A 9 -0.93 9.44 -7.56
N VAL A 10 0.03 8.65 -7.07
CA VAL A 10 -0.22 7.27 -6.65
C VAL A 10 -1.21 7.21 -5.49
N LEU A 11 -1.03 8.03 -4.45
CA LEU A 11 -1.96 8.08 -3.31
C LEU A 11 -3.36 8.61 -3.68
N ALA A 12 -3.46 9.37 -4.76
CA ALA A 12 -4.73 9.84 -5.33
C ALA A 12 -5.34 8.86 -6.34
N GLY A 13 -4.71 7.70 -6.56
CA GLY A 13 -5.17 6.68 -7.52
C GLY A 13 -5.08 7.10 -8.99
N ARG A 14 -4.22 8.05 -9.30
CA ARG A 14 -4.02 8.58 -10.67
C ARG A 14 -2.92 7.87 -11.44
N GLU A 15 -2.00 7.22 -10.74
CA GLU A 15 -0.88 6.46 -11.29
C GLU A 15 -0.71 5.15 -10.52
N PRO A 16 -0.27 4.06 -11.16
CA PRO A 16 0.04 2.83 -10.45
C PRO A 16 1.33 2.99 -9.63
N ALA A 17 1.42 2.25 -8.53
CA ALA A 17 2.64 2.23 -7.72
C ALA A 17 3.89 1.78 -8.49
N GLU A 18 3.74 1.04 -9.58
CA GLU A 18 4.83 0.61 -10.47
C GLU A 18 5.60 1.80 -11.07
N ALA A 19 4.97 2.96 -11.20
CA ALA A 19 5.63 4.20 -11.62
C ALA A 19 6.66 4.68 -10.58
N LEU A 20 6.53 4.29 -9.31
CA LEU A 20 7.49 4.64 -8.26
C LEU A 20 8.70 3.69 -8.26
N PRO A 21 9.88 4.19 -7.89
CA PRO A 21 11.03 3.33 -7.56
C PRO A 21 10.67 2.31 -6.48
N THR A 22 11.34 1.15 -6.51
CA THR A 22 11.09 0.04 -5.57
C THR A 22 11.15 0.48 -4.11
N ASP A 23 12.14 1.28 -3.72
CA ASP A 23 12.30 1.75 -2.33
C ASP A 23 11.15 2.67 -1.90
N GLN A 24 10.61 3.44 -2.82
CA GLN A 24 9.48 4.34 -2.57
C GLN A 24 8.17 3.58 -2.42
N ARG A 25 7.96 2.52 -3.22
CA ARG A 25 6.84 1.61 -3.00
C ARG A 25 6.93 0.95 -1.62
N ALA A 26 8.12 0.54 -1.20
CA ALA A 26 8.33 -0.07 0.11
C ALA A 26 8.01 0.91 1.26
N GLN A 27 8.45 2.16 1.15
CA GLN A 27 8.11 3.22 2.13
C GLN A 27 6.60 3.47 2.22
N LEU A 28 5.89 3.48 1.08
CA LEU A 28 4.43 3.62 1.07
C LEU A 28 3.75 2.43 1.73
N VAL A 29 4.16 1.20 1.41
CA VAL A 29 3.61 0.00 2.04
C VAL A 29 3.86 0.01 3.56
N ASP A 30 5.06 0.32 4.03
CA ASP A 30 5.36 0.43 5.47
C ASP A 30 4.42 1.44 6.16
N GLY A 31 4.28 2.63 5.59
CA GLY A 31 3.40 3.67 6.14
C GLY A 31 1.93 3.25 6.19
N LEU A 32 1.43 2.56 5.16
CA LEU A 32 0.03 2.11 5.11
C LEU A 32 -0.23 0.93 6.06
N VAL A 33 0.70 -0.03 6.17
CA VAL A 33 0.61 -1.12 7.15
C VAL A 33 0.63 -0.56 8.56
N ARG A 34 1.53 0.38 8.88
CA ARG A 34 1.56 1.05 10.19
C ARG A 34 0.31 1.90 10.45
N GLY A 35 -0.35 2.37 9.39
CA GLY A 35 -1.65 3.03 9.44
C GLY A 35 -2.83 2.07 9.63
N GLY A 36 -2.58 0.76 9.73
CA GLY A 36 -3.61 -0.26 9.98
C GLY A 36 -4.21 -0.87 8.72
N LEU A 37 -3.80 -0.47 7.51
CA LEU A 37 -4.36 -1.03 6.29
C LEU A 37 -3.89 -2.47 6.04
N THR A 38 -4.81 -3.30 5.56
CA THR A 38 -4.57 -4.67 5.10
C THR A 38 -3.91 -4.71 3.72
N ASP A 39 -3.35 -5.86 3.35
CA ASP A 39 -2.73 -6.07 2.04
C ASP A 39 -3.71 -5.78 0.88
N THR A 40 -5.01 -6.05 1.08
CA THR A 40 -6.06 -5.76 0.08
C THR A 40 -6.33 -4.26 -0.03
N GLU A 41 -6.49 -3.55 1.08
CA GLU A 41 -6.70 -2.10 1.08
C GLU A 41 -5.49 -1.35 0.50
N ILE A 42 -4.27 -1.85 0.79
CA ILE A 42 -3.03 -1.32 0.20
C ILE A 42 -3.01 -1.54 -1.31
N ALA A 43 -3.38 -2.74 -1.76
CA ALA A 43 -3.43 -3.08 -3.18
C ALA A 43 -4.39 -2.18 -3.96
N GLU A 44 -5.59 -1.97 -3.42
CA GLU A 44 -6.58 -1.05 -3.98
C GLU A 44 -6.06 0.39 -4.00
N ARG A 45 -5.52 0.87 -2.87
CA ARG A 45 -5.05 2.25 -2.73
C ARG A 45 -3.85 2.59 -3.61
N LEU A 46 -3.01 1.60 -3.91
CA LEU A 46 -1.79 1.77 -4.70
C LEU A 46 -1.90 1.23 -6.14
N HIS A 47 -3.09 0.78 -6.56
CA HIS A 47 -3.35 0.16 -7.85
C HIS A 47 -2.33 -0.93 -8.21
N MET A 48 -2.09 -1.85 -7.27
CA MET A 48 -1.25 -3.03 -7.46
C MET A 48 -2.01 -4.29 -7.08
N THR A 49 -1.43 -5.46 -7.32
CA THR A 49 -2.04 -6.71 -6.86
C THR A 49 -1.85 -6.90 -5.34
N THR A 50 -2.80 -7.57 -4.69
CA THR A 50 -2.66 -8.00 -3.27
C THR A 50 -1.41 -8.84 -3.05
N TYR A 51 -1.02 -9.65 -4.03
CA TYR A 51 0.23 -10.41 -4.00
C TYR A 51 1.46 -9.49 -3.94
N THR A 52 1.49 -8.43 -4.75
CA THR A 52 2.59 -7.45 -4.73
C THR A 52 2.66 -6.73 -3.38
N ALA A 53 1.51 -6.30 -2.84
CA ALA A 53 1.45 -5.67 -1.52
C ALA A 53 1.98 -6.60 -0.42
N ALA A 54 1.48 -7.83 -0.35
CA ALA A 54 1.90 -8.85 0.60
C ALA A 54 3.41 -9.16 0.48
N ARG A 55 3.92 -9.31 -0.74
CA ARG A 55 5.35 -9.59 -0.98
C ARG A 55 6.25 -8.43 -0.54
N ILE A 56 5.83 -7.19 -0.73
CA ILE A 56 6.60 -6.02 -0.25
C ILE A 56 6.57 -5.98 1.28
N ARG A 57 5.39 -6.18 1.90
CA ARG A 57 5.23 -6.27 3.36
C ARG A 57 6.13 -7.35 3.97
N GLU A 58 6.17 -8.54 3.38
CA GLU A 58 7.03 -9.65 3.82
C GLU A 58 8.52 -9.31 3.73
N ARG A 59 8.95 -8.65 2.64
CA ARG A 59 10.34 -8.18 2.50
C ARG A 59 10.73 -7.14 3.55
N LEU A 60 9.74 -6.37 4.03
CA LEU A 60 9.89 -5.41 5.12
C LEU A 60 9.73 -6.07 6.51
N GLN A 61 9.47 -7.38 6.58
CA GLN A 61 9.24 -8.13 7.81
C GLN A 61 8.11 -7.56 8.68
N LEU A 62 7.08 -7.02 8.03
CA LEU A 62 5.90 -6.46 8.70
C LEU A 62 4.80 -7.52 8.86
N HIS A 63 4.12 -7.51 10.00
CA HIS A 63 2.96 -8.36 10.23
C HIS A 63 1.76 -7.86 9.39
N PRO A 64 0.96 -8.78 8.82
CA PRO A 64 -0.28 -8.40 8.14
C PRO A 64 -1.29 -7.85 9.15
N ASN A 65 -1.99 -6.79 8.76
CA ASN A 65 -3.17 -6.35 9.49
C ASN A 65 -4.35 -7.29 9.20
N ALA A 66 -5.21 -7.50 10.19
CA ALA A 66 -6.40 -8.32 10.03
C ALA A 66 -7.45 -7.60 9.17
N THR A 67 -8.16 -8.35 8.34
CA THR A 67 -9.33 -7.84 7.64
C THR A 67 -10.35 -7.33 8.65
N HIS A 68 -10.60 -6.03 8.63
CA HIS A 68 -11.69 -5.44 9.40
C HIS A 68 -13.01 -5.90 8.77
N ASP A 69 -13.68 -6.87 9.39
CA ASP A 69 -15.00 -7.32 8.95
C ASP A 69 -16.03 -6.26 9.34
N TRP A 70 -16.19 -5.24 8.49
CA TRP A 70 -17.16 -4.16 8.67
C TRP A 70 -18.61 -4.67 8.82
N ARG A 71 -18.89 -5.96 8.57
CA ARG A 71 -20.19 -6.60 8.82
C ARG A 71 -20.55 -6.75 10.29
N THR A 72 -19.63 -6.51 11.24
CA THR A 72 -19.94 -6.55 12.68
C THR A 72 -20.24 -5.20 13.31
N ALA A 73 -20.21 -4.10 12.56
CA ALA A 73 -20.75 -2.83 13.00
C ALA A 73 -22.26 -2.81 12.76
N GLY A 74 -23.01 -3.42 13.68
CA GLY A 74 -24.46 -3.26 13.82
C GLY A 74 -24.84 -1.86 14.31
#